data_AF-A0A814LZB8-F1
#
_entry.id   AF-A0A814LZB8-F1
#
_cell.length_a   1.000
_cell.length_b   1.000
_cell.length_c   1.000
_cell.angle_alpha   90.00
_cell.angle_beta   90.00
_cell.angle_gamma   90.00
#
_symmetry.space_group_name_H-M   'P 1'
#
loop_
_entity.id
_entity.type
_entity.pdbx_description
1 polymer ?
#
loop_
_entity_poly.entity_id
_entity_poly.type
_entity_poly.pdbx_seq_one_letter_code
_entity_poly.pdbx_strand_id
1 'polypeptide(L)'
;MMRTRSNNNISDTGGEALAEALKVNNTLAKLNLGWNRISDRGGEALAEALKVNKTLTQLDLYGNQISERGGGALAAALEVNNTLTKLNLVWNQISDRGGGALAKALKVNNALTRLDLSNNDISDRGGEALAEALKVNNTLTKLHLGWNRISERGVEAVAEALKVNKTLTQLDLYGNQISERGGGALAEALKAQYLLSGSSIIWSSSKRYADANIARFLITTTCLPKLMRLFRILDPAAVNAFSISDVIIST
;
A
#
# COMPACT_ATOMS: atom_id res chain seq x y z
N MET A 1 3.91 -13.17 -14.69
CA MET A 1 4.76 -12.05 -14.29
C MET A 1 6.13 -12.60 -13.92
N MET A 2 7.18 -12.23 -14.65
CA MET A 2 8.54 -12.78 -14.54
C MET A 2 9.15 -12.39 -13.18
N ARG A 3 9.37 -13.37 -12.30
CA ARG A 3 10.01 -13.20 -10.99
C ARG A 3 11.53 -13.11 -11.20
N THR A 4 12.12 -11.92 -11.18
CA THR A 4 13.57 -11.80 -10.94
C THR A 4 13.81 -12.15 -9.47
N ARG A 5 14.12 -13.41 -9.20
CA ARG A 5 14.56 -13.89 -7.88
C ARG A 5 15.99 -13.37 -7.65
N SER A 6 16.18 -12.41 -6.75
CA SER A 6 17.48 -12.17 -6.12
C SER A 6 17.73 -13.26 -5.07
N ASN A 7 17.84 -14.51 -5.51
CA ASN A 7 18.12 -15.69 -4.67
C ASN A 7 19.60 -15.71 -4.24
N ASN A 8 20.04 -14.68 -3.52
CA ASN A 8 21.44 -14.53 -3.15
C ASN A 8 21.79 -15.14 -1.79
N ASN A 9 20.83 -15.78 -1.12
CA ASN A 9 21.01 -16.40 0.20
C ASN A 9 21.63 -15.45 1.23
N ILE A 10 21.37 -14.13 1.10
CA ILE A 10 21.89 -13.11 2.00
C ILE A 10 21.21 -13.31 3.35
N SER A 11 21.99 -13.68 4.36
CA SER A 11 21.53 -13.75 5.75
C SER A 11 21.74 -12.39 6.44
N ASP A 12 21.40 -12.29 7.73
CA ASP A 12 21.67 -11.10 8.54
C ASP A 12 23.11 -10.60 8.42
N THR A 13 24.10 -11.50 8.38
CA THR A 13 25.51 -11.12 8.24
C THR A 13 25.79 -10.37 6.93
N GLY A 14 25.14 -10.76 5.83
CA GLY A 14 25.23 -10.05 4.56
C GLY A 14 24.43 -8.74 4.59
N GLY A 15 23.29 -8.72 5.27
CA GLY A 15 22.52 -7.49 5.52
C GLY A 15 23.31 -6.45 6.32
N GLU A 16 24.04 -6.89 7.35
CA GLU A 16 24.96 -6.07 8.16
C GLU A 16 26.12 -5.53 7.32
N ALA A 17 26.79 -6.38 6.54
CA ALA A 17 27.87 -5.94 5.67
C ALA A 17 27.39 -4.90 4.63
N LEU A 18 26.20 -5.10 4.05
CA LEU A 18 25.57 -4.14 3.15
C LEU A 18 25.20 -2.84 3.86
N ALA A 19 24.72 -2.93 5.11
CA ALA A 19 24.42 -1.76 5.92
C ALA A 19 25.68 -0.92 6.18
N GLU A 20 26.80 -1.53 6.55
CA GLU A 20 28.07 -0.83 6.72
C GLU A 20 28.53 -0.17 5.42
N ALA A 21 28.40 -0.86 4.29
CA ALA A 21 28.70 -0.28 2.98
C ALA A 21 27.78 0.90 2.64
N LEU A 22 26.49 0.83 2.97
CA LEU A 22 25.52 1.91 2.76
C LEU A 22 25.83 3.17 3.58
N LYS A 23 26.43 3.03 4.78
CA LYS A 23 26.79 4.20 5.61
C LYS A 23 27.80 5.11 4.92
N VAL A 24 28.68 4.55 4.10
CA VAL A 24 29.73 5.30 3.37
C VAL A 24 29.40 5.52 1.89
N ASN A 25 28.48 4.73 1.33
CA ASN A 25 28.12 4.85 -0.08
C ASN A 25 27.21 6.06 -0.32
N ASN A 26 27.71 7.01 -1.11
CA ASN A 26 27.01 8.25 -1.46
C ASN A 26 26.59 8.29 -2.94
N THR A 27 26.35 7.14 -3.56
CA THR A 27 25.99 7.05 -4.99
C THR A 27 24.82 6.13 -5.27
N LEU A 28 24.63 5.09 -4.46
CA LEU A 28 23.61 4.09 -4.65
C LEU A 28 22.24 4.70 -4.36
N ALA A 29 21.40 4.76 -5.39
CA ALA A 29 20.05 5.30 -5.30
C ALA A 29 18.97 4.23 -5.06
N LYS A 30 19.24 2.97 -5.43
CA LYS A 30 18.28 1.87 -5.35
C LYS A 30 18.98 0.59 -4.91
N LEU A 31 18.39 -0.10 -3.94
CA LEU A 31 18.89 -1.37 -3.43
C LEU A 31 17.75 -2.38 -3.38
N ASN A 32 17.97 -3.56 -3.99
CA ASN A 32 17.03 -4.66 -3.97
C ASN A 32 17.63 -5.87 -3.25
N LEU A 33 16.99 -6.24 -2.14
CA LEU A 33 17.34 -7.37 -1.28
C LEU A 33 16.16 -8.35 -1.16
N GLY A 34 15.27 -8.37 -2.14
CA GLY A 34 14.11 -9.25 -2.15
C GLY A 34 14.47 -10.75 -2.15
N TRP A 35 13.62 -11.60 -1.59
CA TRP A 35 13.81 -13.06 -1.43
C TRP A 35 15.16 -13.45 -0.83
N ASN A 36 15.50 -12.87 0.32
CA ASN A 36 16.68 -13.26 1.09
C ASN A 36 16.28 -13.78 2.48
N ARG A 37 17.26 -13.98 3.35
CA ARG A 37 17.08 -14.47 4.73
C ARG A 37 17.46 -13.38 5.73
N ILE A 38 17.14 -12.14 5.40
CA ILE A 38 17.32 -11.00 6.29
C ILE A 38 16.20 -11.07 7.34
N SER A 39 16.57 -11.26 8.60
CA SER A 39 15.68 -11.20 9.74
C SER A 39 15.63 -9.78 10.30
N ASP A 40 14.99 -9.62 11.46
CA ASP A 40 15.02 -8.37 12.23
C ASP A 40 16.44 -7.83 12.45
N ARG A 41 17.43 -8.70 12.66
CA ARG A 41 18.81 -8.27 12.94
C ARG A 41 19.41 -7.54 11.73
N GLY A 42 19.30 -8.12 10.53
CA GLY A 42 19.73 -7.43 9.32
C GLY A 42 18.84 -6.22 8.98
N GLY A 43 17.54 -6.26 9.30
CA GLY A 43 16.63 -5.12 9.18
C GLY A 43 17.01 -3.92 10.07
N GLU A 44 17.40 -4.18 11.32
CA GLU A 44 17.93 -3.21 12.27
C GLU A 44 19.23 -2.57 11.76
N ALA A 45 20.16 -3.38 11.24
CA ALA A 45 21.40 -2.87 10.67
C ALA A 45 21.14 -1.94 9.45
N LEU A 46 20.25 -2.36 8.54
CA LEU A 46 19.83 -1.53 7.41
C LEU A 46 19.14 -0.24 7.87
N ALA A 47 18.33 -0.29 8.93
CA ALA A 47 17.72 0.89 9.52
C ALA A 47 18.76 1.88 10.06
N GLU A 48 19.79 1.41 10.77
CA GLU A 48 20.89 2.28 11.23
C GLU A 48 21.63 2.92 10.05
N ALA A 49 21.86 2.17 8.96
CA ALA A 49 22.45 2.73 7.75
C ALA A 49 21.55 3.80 7.10
N LEU A 50 20.24 3.60 7.06
CA LEU A 50 19.28 4.58 6.52
C LEU A 50 19.27 5.90 7.31
N LYS A 51 19.54 5.91 8.61
CA LYS A 51 19.59 7.17 9.39
C LYS A 51 20.66 8.13 8.85
N VAL A 52 21.80 7.59 8.43
CA VAL A 52 22.95 8.37 7.94
C VAL A 52 22.99 8.49 6.42
N ASN A 53 22.56 7.48 5.68
CA ASN A 53 22.61 7.48 4.22
C ASN A 53 21.65 8.53 3.64
N LYS A 54 22.17 9.38 2.73
CA LYS A 54 21.41 10.47 2.10
C LYS A 54 21.20 10.30 0.60
N THR A 55 21.46 9.12 0.05
CA THR A 55 21.39 8.89 -1.41
C THR A 55 20.42 7.80 -1.81
N LEU A 56 20.15 6.84 -0.91
CA LEU A 56 19.24 5.75 -1.19
C LEU A 56 17.79 6.26 -1.21
N THR A 57 17.18 6.13 -2.38
CA THR A 57 15.80 6.58 -2.64
C THR A 57 14.81 5.41 -2.69
N GLN A 58 15.28 4.18 -2.91
CA GLN A 58 14.44 2.99 -3.03
C GLN A 58 15.10 1.80 -2.35
N LEU A 59 14.37 1.17 -1.43
CA LEU A 59 14.79 -0.04 -0.74
C LEU A 59 13.72 -1.12 -0.90
N ASP A 60 14.11 -2.25 -1.47
CA ASP A 60 13.26 -3.43 -1.62
C ASP A 60 13.73 -4.55 -0.72
N LEU A 61 12.86 -4.95 0.22
CA LEU A 61 13.07 -6.00 1.21
C LEU A 61 12.01 -7.10 1.10
N TYR A 62 11.35 -7.25 -0.04
CA TYR A 62 10.25 -8.20 -0.15
C TYR A 62 10.68 -9.65 0.09
N GLY A 63 9.85 -10.50 0.69
CA GLY A 63 10.18 -11.93 0.85
C GLY A 63 11.35 -12.18 1.80
N ASN A 64 11.44 -11.42 2.89
CA ASN A 64 12.42 -11.60 3.96
C ASN A 64 11.71 -11.99 5.27
N GLN A 65 12.43 -11.96 6.40
CA GLN A 65 11.95 -12.37 7.72
C GLN A 65 11.94 -11.18 8.69
N ILE A 66 11.59 -9.99 8.17
CA ILE A 66 11.48 -8.78 8.97
C ILE A 66 10.14 -8.81 9.71
N SER A 67 10.19 -8.83 11.04
CA SER A 67 9.02 -8.86 11.91
C SER A 67 8.69 -7.45 12.43
N GLU A 68 7.83 -7.37 13.45
CA GLU A 68 7.53 -6.11 14.14
C GLU A 68 8.76 -5.39 14.68
N ARG A 69 9.82 -6.14 15.06
CA ARG A 69 11.05 -5.55 15.60
C ARG A 69 11.86 -4.85 14.51
N GLY A 70 12.17 -5.54 13.42
CA GLY A 70 12.87 -4.93 12.28
C GLY A 70 12.03 -3.84 11.59
N GLY A 71 10.70 -4.04 11.51
CA GLY A 71 9.76 -3.01 11.05
C GLY A 71 9.78 -1.75 11.92
N GLY A 72 9.85 -1.91 13.24
CA GLY A 72 10.01 -0.81 14.19
C GLY A 72 11.34 -0.07 14.02
N ALA A 73 12.43 -0.78 13.77
CA ALA A 73 13.72 -0.15 13.50
C ALA A 73 13.70 0.67 12.20
N LEU A 74 13.14 0.10 11.11
CA LEU A 74 12.94 0.80 9.85
C LEU A 74 12.06 2.04 10.03
N ALA A 75 11.00 1.96 10.84
CA ALA A 75 10.16 3.10 11.16
C ALA A 75 10.96 4.21 11.88
N ALA A 76 11.77 3.87 12.88
CA ALA A 76 12.63 4.84 13.56
C ALA A 76 13.65 5.49 12.60
N ALA A 77 14.14 4.76 11.61
CA ALA A 77 14.99 5.33 10.57
C ALA A 77 14.21 6.30 9.65
N LEU A 78 12.96 5.99 9.31
CA LEU A 78 12.10 6.88 8.51
C LEU A 78 11.74 8.17 9.25
N GLU A 79 11.71 8.21 10.57
CA GLU A 79 11.48 9.46 11.32
C GLU A 79 12.57 10.52 11.04
N VAL A 80 13.79 10.09 10.68
CA VAL A 80 14.94 10.99 10.44
C VAL A 80 15.45 10.97 8.99
N ASN A 81 15.12 9.93 8.23
CA ASN A 81 15.54 9.81 6.83
C ASN A 81 14.57 10.56 5.89
N ASN A 82 15.11 11.58 5.22
CA ASN A 82 14.36 12.40 4.27
C ASN A 82 14.72 12.12 2.80
N THR A 83 15.29 10.95 2.49
CA THR A 83 15.77 10.62 1.13
C THR A 83 15.10 9.38 0.55
N LEU A 84 14.69 8.45 1.39
CA LEU A 84 14.00 7.23 0.98
C LEU A 84 12.57 7.56 0.55
N THR A 85 12.29 7.37 -0.74
CA THR A 85 10.99 7.66 -1.34
C THR A 85 10.13 6.41 -1.53
N LYS A 86 10.74 5.22 -1.58
CA LYS A 86 10.05 3.95 -1.77
C LYS A 86 10.60 2.87 -0.85
N LEU A 87 9.70 2.23 -0.11
CA LEU A 87 10.00 1.09 0.74
C LEU A 87 9.05 -0.06 0.41
N ASN A 88 9.63 -1.22 0.08
CA ASN A 88 8.88 -2.45 -0.18
C ASN A 88 9.18 -3.47 0.93
N LEU A 89 8.14 -3.82 1.70
CA LEU A 89 8.17 -4.79 2.80
C LEU A 89 7.19 -5.95 2.54
N VAL A 90 6.84 -6.21 1.29
CA VAL A 90 5.89 -7.26 0.94
C VAL A 90 6.40 -8.64 1.37
N TRP A 91 5.54 -9.57 1.79
CA TRP A 91 5.95 -10.93 2.17
C TRP A 91 7.01 -10.91 3.29
N ASN A 92 6.69 -10.20 4.37
CA ASN A 92 7.46 -10.19 5.62
C ASN A 92 6.51 -10.60 6.78
N GLN A 93 6.90 -10.36 8.02
CA GLN A 93 6.15 -10.74 9.23
C GLN A 93 5.74 -9.50 10.02
N ILE A 94 5.40 -8.40 9.32
CA ILE A 94 5.02 -7.15 9.95
C ILE A 94 3.64 -7.32 10.59
N SER A 95 3.58 -7.29 11.92
CA SER A 95 2.35 -7.30 12.71
C SER A 95 1.76 -5.89 12.86
N ASP A 96 0.63 -5.76 13.57
CA ASP A 96 0.06 -4.48 13.99
C ASP A 96 1.05 -3.57 14.71
N ARG A 97 1.99 -4.12 15.50
CA ARG A 97 2.99 -3.31 16.20
C ARG A 97 3.98 -2.68 15.22
N GLY A 98 4.46 -3.46 14.25
CA GLY A 98 5.31 -2.94 13.19
C GLY A 98 4.57 -1.94 12.29
N GLY A 99 3.31 -2.24 11.93
CA GLY A 99 2.44 -1.33 11.19
C GLY A 99 2.17 -0.01 11.93
N GLY A 100 1.94 -0.08 13.25
CA GLY A 100 1.77 1.09 14.11
C GLY A 100 3.03 1.93 14.24
N ALA A 101 4.21 1.31 14.31
CA ALA A 101 5.48 2.03 14.29
C ALA A 101 5.69 2.77 12.96
N LEU A 102 5.46 2.10 11.83
CA LEU A 102 5.52 2.72 10.50
C LEU A 102 4.50 3.86 10.37
N ALA A 103 3.28 3.69 10.88
CA ALA A 103 2.27 4.73 10.91
C ALA A 103 2.75 5.96 11.71
N LYS A 104 3.36 5.76 12.88
CA LYS A 104 3.94 6.86 13.67
C LYS A 104 5.01 7.60 12.87
N ALA A 105 5.91 6.87 12.21
CA ALA A 105 6.95 7.48 11.37
C ALA A 105 6.37 8.28 10.20
N LEU A 106 5.31 7.76 9.55
CA LEU A 106 4.60 8.47 8.48
C LEU A 106 4.00 9.80 8.93
N LYS A 107 3.66 9.99 10.21
CA LYS A 107 3.13 11.29 10.67
C LYS A 107 4.15 12.43 10.56
N VAL A 108 5.45 12.11 10.60
CA VAL A 108 6.54 13.10 10.56
C VAL A 108 7.38 13.01 9.29
N ASN A 109 7.40 11.85 8.61
CA ASN A 109 8.17 11.66 7.40
C ASN A 109 7.52 12.37 6.20
N ASN A 110 8.28 13.24 5.55
CA ASN A 110 7.86 14.02 4.38
C ASN A 110 8.64 13.65 3.11
N ALA A 111 9.19 12.43 3.03
CA ALA A 111 9.96 11.95 1.87
C ALA A 111 9.37 10.69 1.23
N LEU A 112 8.76 9.81 2.01
CA LEU A 112 8.25 8.53 1.55
C LEU A 112 6.97 8.73 0.73
N THR A 113 7.04 8.37 -0.56
CA THR A 113 5.92 8.49 -1.50
C THR A 113 5.23 7.16 -1.77
N ARG A 114 5.93 6.04 -1.54
CA ARG A 114 5.39 4.68 -1.69
C ARG A 114 5.81 3.78 -0.52
N LEU A 115 4.81 3.15 0.08
CA LEU A 115 4.98 2.09 1.07
C LEU A 115 4.18 0.85 0.64
N ASP A 116 4.85 -0.29 0.55
CA ASP A 116 4.21 -1.57 0.23
C ASP A 116 4.34 -2.53 1.41
N LEU A 117 3.21 -2.85 2.04
CA LEU A 117 3.07 -3.73 3.20
C LEU A 117 2.20 -4.95 2.87
N SER A 118 2.06 -5.28 1.59
CA SER A 118 1.20 -6.39 1.17
C SER A 118 1.73 -7.75 1.65
N ASN A 119 0.88 -8.74 1.89
CA ASN A 119 1.29 -10.07 2.41
C ASN A 119 2.06 -9.96 3.73
N ASN A 120 1.44 -9.36 4.75
CA ASN A 120 1.94 -9.27 6.12
C ASN A 120 0.80 -9.64 7.10
N ASP A 121 1.02 -9.47 8.41
CA ASP A 121 0.07 -9.81 9.46
C ASP A 121 -0.60 -8.56 10.08
N ILE A 122 -0.91 -7.56 9.23
CA ILE A 122 -1.61 -6.34 9.66
C ILE A 122 -3.10 -6.63 9.80
N SER A 123 -3.67 -6.38 10.97
CA SER A 123 -5.10 -6.45 11.25
C SER A 123 -5.74 -5.05 11.22
N ASP A 124 -7.00 -4.96 11.63
CA ASP A 124 -7.67 -3.67 11.83
C ASP A 124 -6.84 -2.69 12.66
N ARG A 125 -6.15 -3.15 13.72
CA ARG A 125 -5.41 -2.24 14.61
C ARG A 125 -4.27 -1.53 13.87
N GLY A 126 -3.50 -2.27 13.06
CA GLY A 126 -2.48 -1.67 12.21
C GLY A 126 -3.09 -0.83 11.08
N GLY A 127 -4.23 -1.26 10.51
CA GLY A 127 -4.98 -0.48 9.52
C GLY A 127 -5.47 0.88 10.05
N GLU A 128 -6.04 0.90 11.24
CA GLU A 128 -6.49 2.10 11.97
C GLU A 128 -5.30 3.04 12.26
N ALA A 129 -4.17 2.50 12.71
CA ALA A 129 -2.97 3.30 12.94
C ALA A 129 -2.47 3.97 11.66
N LEU A 130 -2.42 3.22 10.54
CA LEU A 130 -2.05 3.75 9.23
C LEU A 130 -3.06 4.80 8.72
N ALA A 131 -4.35 4.59 8.95
CA ALA A 131 -5.39 5.56 8.63
C ALA A 131 -5.19 6.88 9.40
N GLU A 132 -4.89 6.82 10.69
CA GLU A 132 -4.56 8.02 11.49
C GLU A 132 -3.29 8.73 10.99
N ALA A 133 -2.33 8.00 10.45
CA ALA A 133 -1.16 8.61 9.82
C ALA A 133 -1.53 9.31 8.50
N LEU A 134 -2.39 8.69 7.68
CA LEU A 134 -2.86 9.28 6.42
C LEU A 134 -3.63 10.58 6.62
N LYS A 135 -4.34 10.76 7.74
CA LYS A 135 -5.05 12.02 8.01
C LYS A 135 -4.11 13.25 8.06
N VAL A 136 -2.86 13.06 8.45
CA VAL A 136 -1.87 14.14 8.63
C VAL A 136 -0.73 14.11 7.63
N ASN A 137 -0.42 12.94 7.07
CA ASN A 137 0.65 12.80 6.08
C ASN A 137 0.19 13.33 4.71
N ASN A 138 0.95 14.29 4.18
CA ASN A 138 0.69 14.91 2.87
C ASN A 138 1.80 14.60 1.85
N THR A 139 2.49 13.47 1.98
CA THR A 139 3.57 13.07 1.05
C THR A 139 3.32 11.71 0.42
N LEU A 140 2.77 10.76 1.18
CA LEU A 140 2.52 9.42 0.70
C LEU A 140 1.47 9.45 -0.41
N THR A 141 1.83 8.89 -1.56
CA THR A 141 0.97 8.82 -2.75
C THR A 141 0.47 7.40 -3.02
N LYS A 142 1.20 6.39 -2.54
CA LYS A 142 0.90 4.97 -2.76
C LYS A 142 1.05 4.19 -1.46
N LEU A 143 -0.04 3.55 -1.03
CA LEU A 143 -0.05 2.65 0.11
C LEU A 143 -0.66 1.33 -0.34
N HIS A 144 0.11 0.24 -0.23
CA HIS A 144 -0.40 -1.08 -0.55
C HIS A 144 -0.46 -1.94 0.71
N LEU A 145 -1.64 -2.49 0.97
CA LEU A 145 -2.00 -3.28 2.13
C LEU A 145 -2.68 -4.59 1.72
N GLY A 146 -2.50 -5.03 0.47
CA GLY A 146 -3.13 -6.24 -0.02
C GLY A 146 -2.69 -7.49 0.74
N TRP A 147 -3.53 -8.52 0.81
CA TRP A 147 -3.25 -9.79 1.47
C TRP A 147 -2.80 -9.61 2.94
N ASN A 148 -3.55 -8.80 3.69
CA ASN A 148 -3.43 -8.66 5.13
C ASN A 148 -4.72 -9.19 5.80
N ARG A 149 -4.89 -8.93 7.10
CA ARG A 149 -6.06 -9.35 7.89
C ARG A 149 -6.93 -8.16 8.29
N ILE A 150 -6.99 -7.14 7.43
CA ILE A 150 -7.82 -5.96 7.67
C ILE A 150 -9.28 -6.33 7.36
N SER A 151 -10.17 -6.10 8.31
CA SER A 151 -11.60 -6.32 8.15
C SER A 151 -12.31 -5.03 7.75
N GLU A 152 -13.65 -5.06 7.72
CA GLU A 152 -14.49 -3.87 7.51
C GLU A 152 -14.13 -2.70 8.44
N ARG A 153 -13.83 -2.97 9.71
CA ARG A 153 -13.53 -1.91 10.69
C ARG A 153 -12.24 -1.14 10.34
N GLY A 154 -11.17 -1.86 9.99
CA GLY A 154 -9.94 -1.21 9.56
C GLY A 154 -10.11 -0.45 8.24
N VAL A 155 -10.94 -0.96 7.33
CA VAL A 155 -11.26 -0.29 6.06
C VAL A 155 -12.09 0.97 6.26
N GLU A 156 -13.05 0.98 7.18
CA GLU A 156 -13.82 2.18 7.54
C GLU A 156 -12.89 3.29 8.06
N ALA A 157 -11.93 2.96 8.91
CA ALA A 157 -10.93 3.93 9.36
C ALA A 157 -10.12 4.52 8.19
N VAL A 158 -9.67 3.67 7.26
CA VAL A 158 -8.99 4.12 6.04
C VAL A 158 -9.89 5.01 5.18
N ALA A 159 -11.17 4.65 5.02
CA ALA A 159 -12.14 5.46 4.28
C ALA A 159 -12.31 6.87 4.89
N GLU A 160 -12.42 6.97 6.22
CA GLU A 160 -12.47 8.27 6.90
C GLU A 160 -11.18 9.09 6.68
N ALA A 161 -10.02 8.44 6.70
CA ALA A 161 -8.76 9.12 6.41
C ALA A 161 -8.70 9.65 4.97
N LEU A 162 -9.24 8.92 3.99
CA LEU A 162 -9.29 9.37 2.60
C LEU A 162 -10.16 10.61 2.40
N LYS A 163 -11.22 10.81 3.19
CA LYS A 163 -12.05 12.03 3.06
C LYS A 163 -11.22 13.30 3.21
N VAL A 164 -10.23 13.28 4.10
CA VAL A 164 -9.35 14.44 4.38
C VAL A 164 -8.01 14.37 3.63
N ASN A 165 -7.42 13.19 3.44
CA ASN A 165 -6.16 13.03 2.73
C ASN A 165 -6.33 13.36 1.23
N LYS A 166 -5.47 14.23 0.70
CA LYS A 166 -5.51 14.67 -0.71
C LYS A 166 -4.34 14.19 -1.56
N THR A 167 -3.40 13.45 -0.97
CA THR A 167 -2.14 13.08 -1.62
C THR A 167 -2.09 11.62 -2.04
N LEU A 168 -2.84 10.74 -1.36
CA LEU A 168 -2.91 9.34 -1.68
C LEU A 168 -3.71 9.15 -2.98
N THR A 169 -3.03 8.59 -3.99
CA THR A 169 -3.59 8.35 -5.33
C THR A 169 -3.75 6.87 -5.64
N GLN A 170 -3.07 6.00 -4.88
CA GLN A 170 -3.15 4.55 -5.03
C GLN A 170 -3.25 3.90 -3.65
N LEU A 171 -4.32 3.13 -3.47
CA LEU A 171 -4.58 2.31 -2.29
C LEU A 171 -4.92 0.90 -2.76
N ASP A 172 -4.12 -0.08 -2.35
CA ASP A 172 -4.40 -1.50 -2.59
C ASP A 172 -4.82 -2.16 -1.27
N LEU A 173 -6.02 -2.75 -1.26
CA LEU A 173 -6.58 -3.51 -0.14
C LEU A 173 -7.02 -4.92 -0.58
N TYR A 174 -6.62 -5.37 -1.77
CA TYR A 174 -7.00 -6.68 -2.32
C TYR A 174 -6.60 -7.83 -1.40
N GLY A 175 -7.43 -8.87 -1.24
CA GLY A 175 -7.09 -10.03 -0.41
C GLY A 175 -7.20 -9.80 1.10
N ASN A 176 -7.87 -8.73 1.54
CA ASN A 176 -8.30 -8.50 2.92
C ASN A 176 -9.73 -9.01 3.17
N GLN A 177 -10.22 -8.93 4.40
CA GLN A 177 -11.53 -9.41 4.85
C GLN A 177 -12.60 -8.32 4.76
N ILE A 178 -12.76 -7.75 3.57
CA ILE A 178 -13.63 -6.58 3.35
C ILE A 178 -15.04 -7.05 2.99
N SER A 179 -16.03 -6.65 3.80
CA SER A 179 -17.45 -6.86 3.50
C SER A 179 -18.00 -5.80 2.54
N GLU A 180 -19.24 -5.98 2.09
CA GLU A 180 -19.93 -4.98 1.26
C GLU A 180 -20.02 -3.60 1.93
N ARG A 181 -20.14 -3.57 3.26
CA ARG A 181 -20.17 -2.32 4.03
C ARG A 181 -18.83 -1.58 3.96
N GLY A 182 -17.72 -2.28 4.16
CA GLY A 182 -16.38 -1.70 3.99
C GLY A 182 -16.13 -1.19 2.58
N GLY A 183 -16.63 -1.91 1.56
CA GLY A 183 -16.61 -1.44 0.16
C GLY A 183 -17.44 -0.16 -0.04
N GLY A 184 -18.62 -0.08 0.58
CA GLY A 184 -19.48 1.10 0.58
C GLY A 184 -18.82 2.33 1.19
N ALA A 185 -18.17 2.17 2.36
CA ALA A 185 -17.45 3.24 3.03
C ALA A 185 -16.33 3.84 2.14
N LEU A 186 -15.55 2.97 1.48
CA LEU A 186 -14.54 3.42 0.51
C LEU A 186 -15.16 4.16 -0.67
N ALA A 187 -16.28 3.66 -1.21
CA ALA A 187 -16.97 4.31 -2.32
C ALA A 187 -17.48 5.71 -1.93
N GLU A 188 -18.03 5.88 -0.73
CA GLU A 188 -18.46 7.19 -0.21
C GLU A 188 -17.30 8.15 -0.03
N ALA A 189 -16.18 7.69 0.55
CA ALA A 189 -14.99 8.52 0.73
C ALA A 189 -14.43 9.01 -0.62
N LEU A 190 -14.41 8.15 -1.64
CA LEU A 190 -13.98 8.50 -2.99
C LEU A 190 -14.95 9.46 -3.67
N LYS A 191 -16.27 9.28 -3.49
CA LYS A 191 -17.27 10.25 -3.97
C LYS A 191 -17.04 11.63 -3.35
N ALA A 192 -16.80 11.69 -2.04
CA ALA A 192 -16.48 12.93 -1.35
C ALA A 192 -15.20 13.58 -1.91
N GLN A 193 -14.15 12.80 -2.19
CA GLN A 193 -12.94 13.32 -2.85
C GLN A 193 -13.21 13.81 -4.28
N TYR A 194 -13.99 13.09 -5.09
CA TYR A 194 -14.29 13.48 -6.48
C TYR A 194 -15.14 14.76 -6.55
N LEU A 195 -16.16 14.88 -5.70
CA LEU A 195 -16.97 16.10 -5.58
C LEU A 195 -16.15 17.31 -5.13
N LEU A 196 -15.05 17.08 -4.41
CA LEU A 196 -14.14 18.14 -3.94
C LEU A 196 -12.96 18.42 -4.88
N SER A 197 -12.59 17.52 -5.81
CA SER A 197 -11.31 17.60 -6.55
C SER A 197 -11.38 17.39 -8.08
N GLY A 198 -12.52 16.99 -8.63
CA GLY A 198 -12.72 16.85 -10.09
C GLY A 198 -11.79 15.84 -10.80
N SER A 199 -11.06 14.99 -10.06
CA SER A 199 -10.01 14.11 -10.60
C SER A 199 -10.23 12.64 -10.24
N SER A 200 -10.02 11.72 -11.18
CA SER A 200 -10.27 10.27 -11.04
C SER A 200 -9.15 9.52 -10.31
N ILE A 201 -9.53 8.65 -9.37
CA ILE A 201 -8.65 7.65 -8.74
C ILE A 201 -8.92 6.28 -9.41
N ILE A 202 -7.85 5.52 -9.70
CA ILE A 202 -7.91 4.16 -10.28
C ILE A 202 -7.82 3.12 -9.16
N TRP A 203 -8.74 2.15 -9.16
CA TRP A 203 -8.82 1.11 -8.13
C TRP A 203 -8.75 -0.32 -8.71
N SER A 204 -8.25 -1.26 -7.91
CA SER A 204 -8.32 -2.70 -8.16
C SER A 204 -8.85 -3.43 -6.93
N SER A 205 -9.88 -4.28 -7.09
CA SER A 205 -10.31 -5.21 -6.05
C SER A 205 -10.79 -6.54 -6.59
N SER A 206 -11.20 -7.41 -5.67
CA SER A 206 -11.42 -8.83 -5.87
C SER A 206 -12.64 -9.14 -6.74
N LYS A 207 -12.37 -9.85 -7.85
CA LYS A 207 -13.26 -10.37 -8.92
C LYS A 207 -14.44 -11.27 -8.47
N ARG A 208 -14.86 -11.31 -7.20
CA ARG A 208 -15.98 -12.19 -6.79
C ARG A 208 -17.19 -11.52 -6.16
N TYR A 209 -17.09 -10.28 -5.68
CA TYR A 209 -18.24 -9.59 -5.06
C TYR A 209 -18.35 -8.11 -5.41
N ALA A 210 -17.25 -7.49 -5.87
CA ALA A 210 -17.24 -6.07 -6.22
C ALA A 210 -18.01 -5.75 -7.53
N ASP A 211 -18.11 -6.71 -8.46
CA ASP A 211 -18.54 -6.40 -9.83
C ASP A 211 -20.03 -6.13 -9.97
N ALA A 212 -20.91 -6.71 -9.15
CA ALA A 212 -22.35 -6.49 -9.32
C ALA A 212 -22.81 -5.17 -8.69
N ASN A 213 -22.46 -4.92 -7.42
CA ASN A 213 -23.01 -3.79 -6.66
C ASN A 213 -22.25 -2.48 -6.91
N ILE A 214 -20.93 -2.51 -7.13
CA ILE A 214 -20.16 -1.30 -7.47
C ILE A 214 -20.48 -0.86 -8.90
N ALA A 215 -20.57 -1.79 -9.86
CA ALA A 215 -20.99 -1.44 -11.21
C ALA A 215 -22.44 -0.92 -11.24
N ARG A 216 -23.37 -1.56 -10.53
CA ARG A 216 -24.78 -1.12 -10.47
C ARG A 216 -24.95 0.23 -9.77
N PHE A 217 -24.12 0.56 -8.78
CA PHE A 217 -24.12 1.86 -8.11
C PHE A 217 -23.42 2.97 -8.93
N LEU A 218 -22.40 2.62 -9.72
CA LEU A 218 -21.73 3.54 -10.65
C LEU A 218 -22.57 3.82 -11.91
N ILE A 219 -23.33 2.82 -12.40
CA ILE A 219 -24.19 2.94 -13.59
C ILE A 219 -25.43 3.81 -13.31
N THR A 220 -25.99 3.77 -12.10
CA THR A 220 -27.22 4.51 -11.76
C THR A 220 -27.01 6.00 -11.52
N THR A 221 -25.77 6.49 -11.38
CA THR A 221 -25.51 7.87 -10.91
C THR A 221 -24.61 8.77 -11.79
N THR A 222 -24.46 8.47 -13.10
CA THR A 222 -24.16 9.37 -14.27
C THR A 222 -22.91 9.09 -15.17
N CYS A 223 -23.13 9.34 -16.47
CA CYS A 223 -22.23 9.48 -17.65
C CYS A 223 -21.34 8.28 -18.08
N LEU A 224 -22.02 7.32 -18.72
CA LEU A 224 -21.50 6.15 -19.44
C LEU A 224 -20.25 6.32 -20.36
N PRO A 225 -19.97 7.45 -21.04
CA PRO A 225 -18.90 7.46 -22.05
C PRO A 225 -17.47 7.36 -21.49
N LYS A 226 -17.21 7.89 -20.30
CA LYS A 226 -15.85 7.89 -19.71
C LYS A 226 -15.53 6.61 -18.93
N LEU A 227 -16.54 5.93 -18.36
CA LEU A 227 -16.37 4.65 -17.65
C LEU A 227 -16.07 3.48 -18.61
N MET A 228 -16.61 3.53 -19.83
CA MET A 228 -16.38 2.53 -20.89
C MET A 228 -14.91 2.42 -21.32
N ARG A 229 -14.11 3.50 -21.23
CA ARG A 229 -12.67 3.45 -21.49
C ARG A 229 -11.90 2.75 -20.36
N LEU A 230 -12.40 2.80 -19.13
CA LEU A 230 -11.79 2.14 -17.97
C LEU A 230 -12.08 0.63 -17.98
N PHE A 231 -13.30 0.23 -18.33
CA PHE A 231 -13.68 -1.20 -18.41
C PHE A 231 -13.00 -1.96 -19.56
N ARG A 232 -12.73 -1.31 -20.71
CA ARG A 232 -11.98 -1.93 -21.82
C ARG A 232 -10.54 -2.35 -21.49
N ILE A 233 -9.95 -1.80 -20.42
CA ILE A 233 -8.57 -2.11 -20.00
C ILE A 233 -8.55 -3.27 -18.99
N LEU A 234 -9.66 -3.53 -18.27
CA LEU A 234 -9.71 -4.49 -17.17
C LEU A 234 -10.18 -5.90 -17.59
N ASP A 235 -11.05 -6.03 -18.59
CA ASP A 235 -11.49 -7.36 -19.08
C ASP A 235 -12.18 -7.28 -20.47
N PRO A 236 -11.53 -7.66 -21.59
CA PRO A 236 -12.16 -7.70 -22.90
C PRO A 236 -13.32 -8.72 -23.01
N ALA A 237 -13.37 -9.73 -22.14
CA ALA A 237 -14.36 -10.80 -22.20
C ALA A 237 -15.67 -10.44 -21.49
N ALA A 238 -15.65 -9.51 -20.53
CA ALA A 238 -16.84 -9.09 -19.78
C ALA A 238 -17.81 -8.21 -20.59
N VAL A 239 -17.35 -7.62 -21.71
CA VAL A 239 -18.15 -6.72 -22.56
C VAL A 239 -19.26 -7.46 -23.31
N ASN A 240 -19.10 -8.76 -23.58
CA ASN A 240 -20.07 -9.55 -24.35
C ASN A 240 -21.23 -10.11 -23.49
N ALA A 241 -21.23 -9.89 -22.17
CA ALA A 241 -22.25 -10.42 -21.26
C ALA A 241 -23.35 -9.43 -20.87
N PHE A 242 -23.21 -8.14 -21.22
CA PHE A 242 -24.22 -7.12 -20.95
C PHE A 242 -24.89 -6.68 -22.26
N SER A 243 -26.05 -7.26 -22.55
CA SER A 243 -26.94 -6.72 -23.57
C SER A 243 -27.60 -5.45 -23.04
N ILE A 244 -27.63 -4.40 -23.86
CA ILE A 244 -28.28 -3.10 -23.58
C ILE A 244 -29.79 -3.26 -23.26
N SER A 245 -30.38 -4.42 -23.54
CA SER A 245 -31.78 -4.74 -23.29
C SER A 245 -32.17 -4.86 -21.81
N ASP A 246 -31.23 -5.10 -20.90
CA ASP A 246 -31.58 -5.53 -19.53
C ASP A 246 -31.78 -4.36 -18.55
N VAL A 247 -31.75 -3.12 -19.03
CA VAL A 247 -31.80 -1.88 -18.20
C VAL A 247 -33.18 -1.20 -18.23
N ILE A 248 -34.17 -1.68 -18.99
CA ILE A 248 -35.44 -0.94 -19.18
C ILE A 248 -36.60 -1.36 -18.26
N ILE A 249 -36.54 -2.47 -17.50
CA ILE A 249 -37.73 -2.89 -16.72
C ILE A 249 -37.49 -2.83 -15.22
N SER A 250 -38.07 -1.80 -14.60
CA SER A 250 -38.67 -1.74 -13.26
C SER A 250 -38.32 -0.40 -12.59
N THR A 251 -39.06 0.64 -12.95
CA THR A 251 -39.34 1.79 -12.07
C THR A 251 -40.06 1.33 -10.81
#